data_AF-A2NVP9-F1
#
_entry.id   AF-A2NVP9-F1
#
_cell.length_a   1.000
_cell.length_b   1.000
_cell.length_c   1.000
_cell.angle_alpha   90.00
_cell.angle_beta   90.00
_cell.angle_gamma   90.00
#
_symmetry.space_group_name_H-M   'P 1'
#
loop_
_entity.id
_entity.type
_entity.pdbx_description
1 polymer ?
#
loop_
_entity_poly.entity_id
_entity_poly.type
_entity_poly.pdbx_seq_one_letter_code
_entity_poly.pdbx_strand_id
1 'polypeptide(L)' 'MACPGFLWALVISTCLEFSMAQTVTQSQPEMSVQEAETVTLSCTYDTSESDYYLFWYKQPPSRQMILVIRQEA' A
#
# COMPACT_ATOMS: atom_id res chain seq x y z
N MET A 1 30.48 7.80 37.80
CA MET A 1 29.79 6.52 38.06
C MET A 1 28.65 6.38 37.08
N ALA A 2 28.90 5.76 35.93
CA ALA A 2 27.82 5.30 35.06
C ALA A 2 27.52 3.84 35.48
N CYS A 3 26.31 3.58 35.96
CA CYS A 3 25.93 2.23 36.40
C CYS A 3 25.93 1.28 35.18
N PRO A 4 26.65 0.14 35.22
CA PRO A 4 26.80 -0.75 34.06
C PRO A 4 25.48 -1.35 33.54
N GLY A 5 24.45 -1.41 34.38
CA GLY A 5 23.12 -1.92 33.99
C GLY A 5 22.36 -1.03 33.02
N PHE A 6 22.72 0.26 32.92
CA PHE A 6 22.03 1.21 32.04
C PHE A 6 22.38 1.00 30.56
N LEU A 7 23.56 0.45 30.28
CA LEU A 7 24.02 0.16 28.92
C LEU A 7 23.31 -1.05 28.29
N TRP A 8 22.86 -2.01 29.10
CA TRP A 8 22.12 -3.18 28.62
C TRP A 8 20.63 -2.89 28.33
N ALA A 9 20.02 -1.93 29.03
CA ALA A 9 18.64 -1.53 28.79
C ALA A 9 18.44 -0.84 27.43
N LEU A 10 19.46 -0.12 26.95
CA LEU A 10 19.41 0.58 25.66
C LEU A 10 19.41 -0.40 24.46
N VAL A 11 19.99 -1.59 24.61
CA VAL A 11 20.14 -2.59 23.53
C VAL A 11 18.82 -3.34 23.25
N ILE A 12 17.91 -3.41 24.21
CA ILE A 12 16.61 -4.11 24.05
C ILE A 12 15.58 -3.22 23.33
N SER A 13 15.83 -1.92 23.21
CA SER A 13 14.83 -0.93 22.76
C SER A 13 14.76 -0.67 21.25
N THR A 14 15.59 -1.31 20.42
CA THR A 14 15.69 -0.96 18.99
C THR A 14 14.88 -1.84 18.03
N CYS A 15 13.95 -2.66 18.52
CA CYS A 15 13.19 -3.58 17.66
C CYS A 15 11.70 -3.26 17.50
N LEU A 16 11.30 -1.99 17.62
CA LEU A 16 9.96 -1.55 17.20
C LEU A 16 10.06 -0.94 15.80
N GLU A 17 10.19 -1.79 14.80
CA GLU A 17 9.85 -1.40 13.42
C GLU A 17 8.35 -1.08 13.38
N PHE A 18 8.04 0.21 13.38
CA PHE A 18 6.69 0.71 13.26
C PHE A 18 6.29 0.58 11.78
N SER A 19 5.66 -0.52 11.39
CA SER A 19 5.14 -0.65 10.01
C SER A 19 3.98 0.32 9.84
N MET A 20 4.14 1.36 9.00
CA MET A 20 3.03 2.21 8.60
C MET A 20 2.22 1.47 7.55
N ALA A 21 1.05 0.95 7.94
CA ALA A 21 0.13 0.36 6.99
C ALA A 21 -0.39 1.44 6.04
N GLN A 22 -0.14 1.27 4.74
CA GLN A 22 -0.70 2.13 3.70
C GLN A 22 -2.12 1.70 3.40
N THR A 23 -3.01 2.67 3.18
CA THR A 23 -4.43 2.39 2.88
C THR A 23 -4.73 2.76 1.45
N VAL A 24 -5.45 1.88 0.76
CA VAL A 24 -5.99 2.11 -0.59
C VAL A 24 -7.48 1.84 -0.55
N THR A 25 -8.28 2.79 -1.04
CA THR A 25 -9.74 2.72 -1.05
C THR A 25 -10.26 2.83 -2.49
N GLN A 26 -11.04 1.85 -2.90
CA GLN A 26 -11.79 1.84 -4.16
C GLN A 26 -13.27 1.89 -3.81
N SER A 27 -13.85 3.09 -3.83
CA SER A 27 -15.24 3.33 -3.40
C SER A 27 -16.28 3.10 -4.51
N GLN A 28 -15.83 2.80 -5.72
CA GLN A 28 -16.73 2.66 -6.85
C GLN A 28 -17.56 1.38 -6.75
N PRO A 29 -18.86 1.45 -7.04
CA PRO A 29 -19.70 0.26 -7.13
C PRO A 29 -19.32 -0.57 -8.36
N GLU A 30 -19.74 -1.84 -8.37
CA GLU A 30 -19.67 -2.68 -9.56
C GLU A 30 -20.40 -2.01 -10.73
N MET A 31 -19.75 -1.99 -11.89
CA MET A 31 -20.25 -1.35 -13.10
C MET A 31 -20.19 -2.34 -14.27
N SER A 32 -21.23 -2.32 -15.10
CA SER A 32 -21.26 -3.00 -16.39
C SER A 32 -21.29 -1.95 -17.48
N VAL A 33 -20.41 -2.08 -18.47
CA VAL A 33 -20.27 -1.15 -19.61
C VAL A 33 -20.25 -1.93 -20.91
N GLN A 34 -20.52 -1.26 -22.02
CA GLN A 34 -20.41 -1.89 -23.33
C GLN A 34 -18.94 -2.06 -23.72
N GLU A 35 -18.66 -3.09 -24.51
CA GLU A 35 -17.32 -3.28 -25.06
C GLU A 35 -16.90 -2.06 -25.90
N ALA A 36 -15.62 -1.69 -25.78
CA ALA A 36 -15.03 -0.47 -26.37
C ALA A 36 -15.46 0.87 -25.75
N GLU A 37 -16.35 0.90 -24.76
CA GLU A 37 -16.55 2.11 -23.94
C GLU A 37 -15.35 2.37 -23.02
N THR A 38 -15.10 3.64 -22.72
CA THR A 38 -14.04 4.04 -21.79
C THR A 38 -14.59 4.10 -20.36
N VAL A 39 -13.88 3.45 -19.43
CA VAL A 39 -14.18 3.47 -18.00
C VAL A 39 -13.03 4.09 -17.22
N THR A 40 -13.39 4.85 -16.19
CA THR A 40 -12.44 5.41 -15.22
C THR A 40 -12.60 4.69 -13.89
N LEU A 41 -11.55 4.02 -13.42
CA LEU A 41 -11.49 3.45 -12.09
C LEU A 41 -10.92 4.47 -11.09
N SER A 42 -11.63 4.71 -10.00
CA SER A 42 -11.29 5.69 -8.97
C SER A 42 -10.67 4.97 -7.78
N CYS A 43 -9.51 5.48 -7.39
CA CYS A 43 -8.73 4.99 -6.28
C CYS A 43 -8.27 6.19 -5.45
N THR A 44 -8.46 6.13 -4.14
CA THR A 44 -7.84 7.05 -3.18
C THR A 44 -6.88 6.26 -2.30
N TYR A 45 -5.82 6.91 -1.84
CA TYR A 45 -4.80 6.28 -1.03
C TYR A 45 -4.30 7.25 0.03
N ASP A 46 -3.76 6.70 1.11
CA ASP A 46 -3.15 7.44 2.21
C ASP A 46 -1.72 6.91 2.41
N THR A 47 -0.75 7.79 2.22
CA THR A 47 0.68 7.50 2.37
C THR A 47 1.42 8.75 2.85
N SER A 48 2.42 8.55 3.70
CA SER A 48 3.35 9.60 4.13
C SER A 48 4.60 9.68 3.25
N GLU A 49 4.74 8.76 2.28
CA GLU A 49 5.89 8.72 1.37
C GLU A 49 5.80 9.82 0.31
N SER A 50 6.94 10.46 0.03
CA SER A 50 7.04 11.51 -0.99
C SER A 50 7.31 10.98 -2.40
N ASP A 51 7.77 9.73 -2.52
CA ASP A 51 8.07 9.05 -3.77
C ASP A 51 7.54 7.63 -3.67
N TYR A 52 6.43 7.35 -4.34
CA TYR A 52 5.77 6.05 -4.28
C TYR A 52 5.11 5.71 -5.62
N TYR A 53 4.79 4.43 -5.77
CA TYR A 53 4.15 3.89 -6.95
C TYR A 53 2.77 3.35 -6.63
N LEU A 54 1.83 3.60 -7.53
CA LEU A 54 0.53 2.96 -7.51
C LEU A 54 0.53 1.78 -8.49
N PHE A 55 0.03 0.65 -8.01
CA PHE A 55 -0.05 -0.58 -8.80
C PHE A 55 -1.50 -0.95 -9.03
N TRP A 56 -1.87 -1.06 -10.30
CA TRP A 56 -3.21 -1.46 -10.71
C TRP A 56 -3.23 -2.93 -11.13
N TYR A 57 -4.10 -3.71 -10.50
CA TYR A 57 -4.29 -5.12 -10.80
C TYR A 57 -5.70 -5.38 -11.32
N LYS A 58 -5.81 -6.32 -12.27
CA LYS A 58 -7.10 -6.90 -12.66
C LYS A 58 -7.20 -8.32 -12.14
N GLN A 59 -8.37 -8.69 -11.63
CA GLN A 59 -8.67 -10.04 -11.19
C GLN A 59 -9.78 -10.64 -12.07
N PRO A 60 -9.43 -11.46 -13.08
CA PRO A 60 -10.41 -12.23 -13.85
C PRO A 60 -11.00 -13.39 -13.02
N PRO A 61 -12.03 -14.10 -13.52
CA PRO A 61 -12.65 -15.22 -12.83
C PRO A 61 -11.68 -16.36 -12.42
N SER A 62 -10.52 -16.49 -13.08
CA SER A 62 -9.46 -17.42 -12.68
C SER A 62 -8.76 -17.06 -11.37
N ARG A 63 -9.09 -15.90 -10.77
CA ARG A 63 -8.56 -15.34 -9.52
C ARG A 63 -7.09 -14.96 -9.52
N GLN A 64 -6.36 -15.24 -10.59
CA GLN A 64 -4.98 -14.80 -10.75
C GLN A 64 -4.94 -13.28 -10.90
N MET A 65 -4.30 -12.58 -9.97
CA MET A 65 -4.08 -11.14 -10.13
C MET A 65 -3.08 -10.89 -11.25
N ILE A 66 -3.44 -10.00 -12.17
CA ILE A 66 -2.61 -9.60 -13.30
C ILE A 66 -2.30 -8.12 -13.14
N LEU A 67 -1.01 -7.78 -13.07
CA LEU A 67 -0.56 -6.38 -13.07
C LEU A 67 -0.91 -5.74 -14.42
N VAL A 68 -1.52 -4.56 -14.36
CA VAL A 68 -1.93 -3.79 -15.55
C VAL A 68 -1.06 -2.56 -15.69
N ILE A 69 -0.90 -1.79 -14.62
CA ILE A 69 -0.19 -0.50 -14.63
C ILE A 69 0.68 -0.38 -13.38
N ARG A 70 1.90 0.10 -13.58
CA ARG A 70 2.71 0.73 -12.53
C ARG A 70 2.72 2.23 -12.83
N GLN A 71 2.16 3.00 -11.92
CA GLN A 71 1.98 4.43 -12.05
C GLN A 71 2.90 5.15 -11.07
N GLU A 72 3.59 6.17 -11.55
CA GLU A 72 4.35 7.11 -10.73
C GLU A 72 3.39 8.22 -10.30
N ALA A 73 3.32 8.49 -8.99
CA ALA A 73 2.31 9.35 -8.37
C ALA A 73 2.93 10.59 -7.73
#